data_AF-A0A1J5QE56-F1
#
_entry.id   AF-A0A1J5QE56-F1
#
_cell.length_a   1.000
_cell.length_b   1.000
_cell.length_c   1.000
_cell.angle_alpha   90.00
_cell.angle_beta   90.00
_cell.angle_gamma   90.00
#
_symmetry.space_group_name_H-M   'P 1'
#
loop_
_entity.id
_entity.type
_entity.pdbx_description
1 polymer ?
#
loop_
_entity_poly.entity_id
_entity_poly.type
_entity_poly.pdbx_seq_one_letter_code
_entity_poly.pdbx_strand_id
1 'polypeptide(L)'
;MGSVGCLSMRSSFVASELVCARRRCAIAWMGCVWGVAVAADPARVSLCTSVGLWDGMVEGAAYSATLGIDERRDGTISFGPVDGEECVEEARVVEGGSGFSFSARAPIDPRCQGFHGSVQYAEDCEHGAGSFVNGDGSGGRMSWIREPHLTVRRDGLSAYRVWSTGYEDSGSLSFAASLIAGVASPSLEDAEDPSPRPDGRYIRLLAHPAKKTPQPGGMARLQFQLDTIDGPLVDKTRRAASFGMSCYMLALETDYGTPPLSCTSTRIHGVVYDGAERDPYGLRGLYCRSFIANVKLQGSARLGDGSFVHYEGKPERIFKIEQPLAADGTALVAGRTVARDPKVVRGRNVAMTLDGIGDVVANDRGGAIKGYRIDLYNGEGAAACRGYANPTLIGACADTQETCPGV
;
A
#
# COMPACT_ATOMS: atom_id res chain seq x y z
N MET A 1 50.04 -11.56 -34.67
CA MET A 1 49.61 -11.16 -36.02
C MET A 1 48.12 -11.47 -36.09
N GLY A 2 47.17 -10.56 -35.89
CA GLY A 2 47.09 -9.17 -36.34
C GLY A 2 46.09 -9.11 -37.49
N SER A 3 44.81 -8.87 -37.20
CA SER A 3 43.87 -8.15 -38.08
C SER A 3 42.46 -8.14 -37.49
N VAL A 4 41.96 -6.93 -37.29
CA VAL A 4 40.60 -6.54 -36.91
C VAL A 4 39.68 -6.71 -38.13
N GLY A 5 38.46 -7.22 -37.91
CA GLY A 5 37.40 -7.28 -38.91
C GLY A 5 36.09 -6.72 -38.36
N CYS A 6 35.69 -5.56 -38.85
CA CYS A 6 34.37 -4.95 -38.62
C CYS A 6 33.27 -5.82 -39.22
N LEU A 7 32.21 -6.10 -38.44
CA LEU A 7 30.93 -6.55 -39.00
C LEU A 7 29.84 -5.51 -38.68
N SER A 8 29.28 -4.99 -39.76
CA SER A 8 28.12 -4.10 -39.81
C SER A 8 26.85 -4.87 -39.42
N MET A 9 26.10 -4.37 -38.42
CA MET A 9 24.69 -4.72 -38.24
C MET A 9 23.82 -3.60 -38.85
N ARG A 10 23.09 -3.94 -39.91
CA ARG A 10 21.97 -3.17 -40.46
C ARG A 10 20.71 -3.50 -39.66
N SER A 11 20.08 -2.53 -39.01
CA SER A 11 18.70 -2.63 -38.54
C SER A 11 17.77 -1.95 -39.55
N SER A 12 16.91 -2.75 -40.18
CA SER A 12 15.85 -2.32 -41.08
C SER A 12 14.74 -1.61 -40.30
N PHE A 13 14.40 -0.38 -40.68
CA PHE A 13 13.14 0.25 -40.28
C PHE A 13 12.07 -0.04 -41.33
N VAL A 14 10.91 -0.53 -40.86
CA VAL A 14 9.69 -0.70 -41.65
C VAL A 14 9.04 0.68 -41.82
N ALA A 15 8.85 1.10 -43.07
CA ALA A 15 8.05 2.27 -43.40
C ALA A 15 6.56 1.91 -43.29
N SER A 16 5.80 2.67 -42.49
CA SER A 16 4.34 2.67 -42.54
C SER A 16 3.84 3.83 -43.39
N GLU A 17 3.01 3.51 -44.38
CA GLU A 17 2.35 4.41 -45.33
C GLU A 17 1.39 5.40 -44.64
N LEU A 18 1.42 6.65 -45.11
CA LEU A 18 0.43 7.68 -44.81
C LEU A 18 -0.79 7.53 -45.73
N VAL A 19 -1.98 7.30 -45.18
CA VAL A 19 -3.24 7.56 -45.88
C VAL A 19 -3.80 8.89 -45.39
N CYS A 20 -3.70 9.93 -46.23
CA CYS A 20 -4.30 11.24 -45.99
C CYS A 20 -5.73 11.30 -46.52
N ALA A 21 -6.71 11.50 -45.63
CA ALA A 21 -8.05 11.94 -45.99
C ALA A 21 -8.47 13.16 -45.16
N ARG A 22 -8.43 14.33 -45.81
CA ARG A 22 -9.14 15.61 -45.56
C ARG A 22 -9.06 16.25 -44.15
N ARG A 23 -8.22 17.30 -44.15
CA ARG A 23 -8.22 18.56 -43.36
C ARG A 23 -7.72 18.50 -41.90
N ARG A 24 -6.49 19.04 -41.77
CA ARG A 24 -5.66 19.44 -40.60
C ARG A 24 -4.59 18.41 -40.21
N CYS A 25 -3.39 18.60 -40.78
CA CYS A 25 -2.15 18.03 -40.24
C CYS A 25 -1.62 18.99 -39.18
N ALA A 26 -1.45 18.51 -37.94
CA ALA A 26 -0.54 19.11 -36.98
C ALA A 26 0.79 18.35 -37.07
N ILE A 27 1.89 19.06 -37.26
CA ILE A 27 3.24 18.48 -37.16
C ILE A 27 3.51 18.32 -35.67
N ALA A 28 3.40 17.09 -35.16
CA ALA A 28 3.96 16.75 -33.87
C ALA A 28 5.48 16.56 -34.06
N TRP A 29 6.27 17.46 -33.49
CA TRP A 29 7.71 17.28 -33.37
C TRP A 29 7.98 16.05 -32.50
N MET A 30 8.61 15.02 -33.08
CA MET A 30 9.18 13.91 -32.32
C MET A 30 10.43 14.41 -31.61
N GLY A 31 10.36 14.55 -30.29
CA GLY A 31 11.53 14.80 -29.45
C GLY A 31 12.50 13.62 -29.56
N CYS A 32 13.73 13.89 -29.99
CA CYS A 32 14.82 12.93 -29.92
C CYS A 32 15.33 12.89 -28.48
N VAL A 33 15.21 11.73 -27.82
CA VAL A 33 15.82 11.49 -26.50
C VAL A 33 17.16 10.80 -26.74
N TRP A 34 18.26 11.43 -26.32
CA TRP A 34 19.61 10.85 -26.33
C TRP A 34 20.08 10.66 -24.88
N GLY A 35 20.51 9.44 -24.54
CA GLY A 35 21.06 9.10 -23.21
C GLY A 35 22.59 9.10 -23.23
N VAL A 36 23.21 9.53 -22.14
CA VAL A 36 24.67 9.63 -21.98
C VAL A 36 25.05 9.00 -20.64
N ALA A 37 25.83 7.91 -20.69
CA ALA A 37 26.26 7.20 -19.49
C ALA A 37 27.39 7.93 -18.74
N VAL A 38 27.25 8.06 -17.42
CA VAL A 38 28.26 8.63 -16.50
C VAL A 38 28.78 7.54 -15.54
N ALA A 39 30.09 7.52 -15.29
CA ALA A 39 30.73 6.60 -14.36
C ALA A 39 31.09 7.32 -13.04
N ALA A 40 30.46 6.93 -11.93
CA ALA A 40 30.69 7.52 -10.61
C ALA A 40 30.67 6.48 -9.48
N ASP A 41 31.32 6.80 -8.35
CA ASP A 41 31.41 5.98 -7.14
C ASP A 41 30.00 5.72 -6.53
N PRO A 42 29.51 4.48 -6.53
CA PRO A 42 28.10 4.19 -6.26
C PRO A 42 27.61 4.50 -4.84
N ALA A 43 28.48 4.67 -3.84
CA ALA A 43 28.07 4.76 -2.44
C ALA A 43 27.66 6.18 -1.97
N ARG A 44 28.23 7.24 -2.55
CA ARG A 44 27.85 8.64 -2.25
C ARG A 44 26.80 9.19 -3.19
N VAL A 45 26.77 8.68 -4.42
CA VAL A 45 25.84 9.13 -5.47
C VAL A 45 24.39 8.95 -5.03
N SER A 46 24.01 7.80 -4.46
CA SER A 46 22.61 7.59 -4.03
C SER A 46 22.12 8.49 -2.90
N LEU A 47 23.02 9.18 -2.18
CA LEU A 47 22.69 10.02 -1.04
C LEU A 47 22.53 11.50 -1.40
N CYS A 48 23.04 11.95 -2.54
CA CYS A 48 23.12 13.39 -2.91
C CYS A 48 22.36 13.71 -4.22
N THR A 49 21.87 12.69 -4.93
CA THR A 49 21.06 12.82 -6.15
C THR A 49 19.59 13.06 -5.82
N SER A 50 19.19 14.31 -5.57
CA SER A 50 17.78 14.68 -5.43
C SER A 50 17.47 15.99 -6.17
N VAL A 51 16.19 16.23 -6.42
CA VAL A 51 15.71 17.52 -6.91
C VAL A 51 16.04 18.59 -5.86
N GLY A 52 16.40 19.79 -6.31
CA GLY A 52 16.64 20.93 -5.43
C GLY A 52 16.41 22.25 -6.16
N LEU A 53 16.23 23.30 -5.37
CA LEU A 53 16.01 24.66 -5.86
C LEU A 53 17.34 25.37 -6.05
N TRP A 54 17.37 26.24 -7.06
CA TRP A 54 18.55 26.98 -7.49
C TRP A 54 18.30 28.47 -7.39
N ASP A 55 19.23 29.20 -6.80
CA ASP A 55 19.19 30.66 -6.74
C ASP A 55 20.47 31.30 -7.31
N GLY A 56 20.33 32.47 -7.93
CA GLY A 56 21.44 33.34 -8.35
C GLY A 56 21.92 33.26 -9.81
N MET A 57 21.27 32.52 -10.71
CA MET A 57 21.80 32.30 -12.07
C MET A 57 21.81 33.51 -13.02
N VAL A 58 21.02 34.58 -12.78
CA VAL A 58 21.14 35.89 -13.48
C VAL A 58 20.53 36.99 -12.58
N GLU A 59 21.15 38.17 -12.46
CA GLU A 59 20.50 39.34 -11.84
C GLU A 59 19.21 39.69 -12.60
N GLY A 60 18.04 39.39 -12.02
CA GLY A 60 16.73 39.80 -12.54
C GLY A 60 15.87 38.71 -13.20
N ALA A 61 16.32 37.45 -13.28
CA ALA A 61 15.50 36.34 -13.79
C ALA A 61 15.62 35.08 -12.91
N ALA A 62 14.50 34.62 -12.35
CA ALA A 62 14.43 33.36 -11.61
C ALA A 62 14.30 32.19 -12.61
N TYR A 63 15.30 31.32 -12.65
CA TYR A 63 15.22 30.05 -13.37
C TYR A 63 14.88 28.95 -12.37
N SER A 64 13.88 28.13 -12.66
CA SER A 64 13.78 26.82 -12.02
C SER A 64 14.53 25.81 -12.87
N ALA A 65 15.48 25.12 -12.24
CA ALA A 65 16.23 24.03 -12.84
C ALA A 65 15.90 22.75 -12.07
N THR A 66 15.05 21.89 -12.63
CA THR A 66 14.76 20.59 -12.02
C THR A 66 15.82 19.59 -12.48
N LEU A 67 16.64 19.10 -11.55
CA LEU A 67 17.56 17.99 -11.79
C LEU A 67 16.80 16.67 -11.57
N GLY A 68 16.35 16.05 -12.65
CA GLY A 68 15.81 14.69 -12.63
C GLY A 68 16.91 13.69 -12.90
N ILE A 69 17.30 12.88 -11.92
CA ILE A 69 18.23 11.75 -12.11
C ILE A 69 17.41 10.48 -12.13
N ASP A 70 17.40 9.77 -13.27
CA ASP A 70 16.69 8.49 -13.37
C ASP A 70 17.52 7.34 -12.75
N GLU A 71 16.97 6.13 -12.73
CA GLU A 71 17.63 4.93 -12.17
C GLU A 71 18.97 4.56 -12.86
N ARG A 72 19.29 5.15 -14.02
CA ARG A 72 20.53 4.99 -14.78
C ARG A 72 21.58 6.05 -14.46
N ARG A 73 21.29 7.00 -13.57
CA ARG A 73 22.16 8.12 -13.15
C ARG A 73 22.38 9.20 -14.21
N ASP A 74 21.50 9.26 -15.21
CA ASP A 74 21.51 10.33 -16.19
C ASP A 74 20.69 11.50 -15.62
N GLY A 75 21.37 12.61 -15.31
CA GLY A 75 20.75 13.84 -14.83
C GLY A 75 20.26 14.70 -15.99
N THR A 76 18.97 14.99 -16.04
CA THR A 76 18.41 15.99 -16.96
C THR A 76 18.19 17.27 -16.18
N ILE A 77 18.75 18.39 -16.67
CA ILE A 77 18.46 19.73 -16.15
C ILE A 77 17.58 20.45 -17.18
N SER A 78 16.36 20.78 -16.79
CA SER A 78 15.45 21.59 -17.60
C SER A 78 15.46 23.01 -17.09
N PHE A 79 15.72 23.99 -17.95
CA PHE A 79 15.64 25.41 -17.62
C PHE A 79 14.32 25.96 -18.14
N GLY A 80 13.64 26.78 -17.34
CA GLY A 80 12.44 27.51 -17.79
C GLY A 80 12.74 28.46 -18.96
N PRO A 81 11.74 28.76 -19.81
CA PRO A 81 11.93 29.65 -20.96
C PRO A 81 12.24 31.08 -20.50
N VAL A 82 13.18 31.73 -21.18
CA VAL A 82 13.41 33.18 -21.06
C VAL A 82 12.50 33.85 -22.08
N ASP A 83 11.59 34.72 -21.62
CA ASP A 83 10.66 35.45 -22.49
C ASP A 83 9.83 34.57 -23.46
N GLY A 84 9.59 33.31 -23.10
CA GLY A 84 8.80 32.35 -23.90
C GLY A 84 9.58 31.59 -24.98
N GLU A 85 10.91 31.73 -25.05
CA GLU A 85 11.77 30.95 -25.96
C GLU A 85 12.60 29.90 -25.18
N GLU A 86 12.59 28.65 -25.65
CA GLU A 86 13.41 27.55 -25.09
C GLU A 86 14.87 27.69 -25.54
N CYS A 87 15.76 28.15 -24.66
CA CYS A 87 17.19 28.33 -24.95
C CYS A 87 18.07 27.08 -24.67
N VAL A 88 17.53 25.90 -24.32
CA VAL A 88 18.37 24.78 -23.84
C VAL A 88 18.19 23.52 -24.69
N GLU A 89 19.26 23.12 -25.36
CA GLU A 89 19.28 21.92 -26.22
C GLU A 89 20.10 20.76 -25.61
N GLU A 90 21.18 21.05 -24.85
CA GLU A 90 22.01 20.02 -24.22
C GLU A 90 22.51 20.49 -22.84
N ALA A 91 22.15 19.74 -21.79
CA ALA A 91 22.69 19.89 -20.45
C ALA A 91 23.51 18.64 -20.12
N ARG A 92 24.79 18.82 -19.78
CA ARG A 92 25.65 17.71 -19.33
C ARG A 92 25.94 17.86 -17.87
N VAL A 93 25.52 16.88 -17.07
CA VAL A 93 25.90 16.79 -15.66
C VAL A 93 27.10 15.87 -15.56
N VAL A 94 28.22 16.38 -15.07
CA VAL A 94 29.40 15.59 -14.73
C VAL A 94 29.49 15.54 -13.22
N GLU A 95 29.17 14.40 -12.62
CA GLU A 95 29.37 14.17 -11.19
C GLU A 95 30.88 14.09 -10.87
N GLY A 96 31.30 14.92 -9.94
CA GLY A 96 32.54 14.74 -9.19
C GLY A 96 32.21 14.12 -7.82
N GLY A 97 33.18 13.48 -7.17
CA GLY A 97 32.95 12.81 -5.87
C GLY A 97 32.45 13.70 -4.71
N SER A 98 32.32 15.02 -4.92
CA SER A 98 31.84 16.01 -3.96
C SER A 98 30.92 17.08 -4.58
N GLY A 99 30.37 16.86 -5.78
CA GLY A 99 29.59 17.89 -6.48
C GLY A 99 29.23 17.51 -7.91
N PHE A 100 28.71 18.46 -8.67
CA PHE A 100 28.44 18.28 -10.09
C PHE A 100 28.75 19.56 -10.86
N SER A 101 29.21 19.38 -12.09
CA SER A 101 29.38 20.48 -13.05
C SER A 101 28.34 20.35 -14.13
N PHE A 102 27.84 21.48 -14.61
CA PHE A 102 26.92 21.54 -15.74
C PHE A 102 27.38 22.56 -16.77
N SER A 103 27.15 22.24 -18.03
CA SER A 103 27.30 23.17 -19.14
C SER A 103 26.05 23.12 -20.00
N ALA A 104 25.53 24.28 -20.37
CA ALA A 104 24.49 24.39 -21.37
C ALA A 104 24.92 25.34 -22.49
N ARG A 105 24.57 24.98 -23.71
CA ARG A 105 24.80 25.82 -24.89
C ARG A 105 23.52 25.87 -25.72
N ALA A 106 23.07 27.07 -26.04
CA ALA A 106 22.01 27.29 -27.01
C ALA A 106 22.63 27.36 -28.42
N PRO A 107 22.10 26.69 -29.44
CA PRO A 107 22.78 26.60 -30.74
C PRO A 107 22.35 27.66 -31.75
N ILE A 108 21.19 28.32 -31.55
CA ILE A 108 20.48 28.97 -32.67
C ILE A 108 20.19 30.47 -32.46
N ASP A 109 20.11 30.96 -31.22
CA ASP A 109 19.94 32.39 -30.96
C ASP A 109 21.23 33.03 -30.40
N PRO A 110 21.84 34.01 -31.08
CA PRO A 110 23.01 34.75 -30.56
C PRO A 110 22.74 35.51 -29.26
N ARG A 111 21.48 35.66 -28.83
CA ARG A 111 21.07 36.19 -27.52
C ARG A 111 21.17 35.14 -26.40
N CYS A 112 21.05 33.85 -26.71
CA CYS A 112 21.18 32.80 -25.71
C CYS A 112 22.68 32.53 -25.47
N GLN A 113 23.24 33.12 -24.42
CA GLN A 113 24.63 32.86 -24.05
C GLN A 113 24.77 31.45 -23.45
N GLY A 114 25.80 30.70 -23.85
CA GLY A 114 26.16 29.47 -23.15
C GLY A 114 26.63 29.77 -21.74
N PHE A 115 26.42 28.86 -20.80
CA PHE A 115 26.95 29.00 -19.43
C PHE A 115 27.55 27.68 -18.95
N HIS A 116 28.51 27.81 -18.04
CA HIS A 116 29.13 26.71 -17.34
C HIS A 116 29.07 26.99 -15.84
N GLY A 117 28.59 26.02 -15.06
CA GLY A 117 28.52 26.10 -13.62
C GLY A 117 29.07 24.86 -12.94
N SER A 118 29.52 25.03 -11.70
CA SER A 118 29.90 23.91 -10.85
C SER A 118 29.36 24.14 -9.44
N VAL A 119 28.69 23.14 -8.89
CA VAL A 119 28.27 23.08 -7.50
C VAL A 119 29.07 22.02 -6.77
N GLN A 120 29.55 22.38 -5.59
CA GLN A 120 30.03 21.41 -4.62
C GLN A 120 28.93 21.20 -3.57
N TYR A 121 28.61 19.94 -3.29
CA TYR A 121 27.76 19.58 -2.18
C TYR A 121 28.52 19.87 -0.88
N ALA A 122 27.80 20.37 0.13
CA ALA A 122 28.28 20.33 1.50
C ALA A 122 28.37 18.87 1.98
N GLU A 123 29.08 18.62 3.08
CA GLU A 123 29.26 17.28 3.62
C GLU A 123 27.93 16.61 4.03
N ASP A 124 26.90 17.42 4.27
CA ASP A 124 25.53 17.01 4.61
C ASP A 124 24.72 16.52 3.39
N CYS A 125 25.13 16.86 2.16
CA CYS A 125 24.34 16.70 0.93
C CYS A 125 22.93 17.33 0.97
N GLU A 126 22.72 18.29 1.87
CA GLU A 126 21.49 19.09 1.99
C GLU A 126 21.66 20.45 1.32
N HIS A 127 22.89 20.95 1.30
CA HIS A 127 23.26 22.22 0.68
C HIS A 127 24.32 22.01 -0.40
N GLY A 128 24.35 22.93 -1.37
CA GLY A 128 25.38 23.01 -2.37
C GLY A 128 25.69 24.47 -2.66
N ALA A 129 26.96 24.79 -2.84
CA ALA A 129 27.36 26.12 -3.26
C ALA A 129 28.31 26.02 -4.44
N GLY A 130 28.21 27.00 -5.32
CA GLY A 130 28.92 26.96 -6.57
C GLY A 130 29.12 28.33 -7.19
N SER A 131 29.68 28.30 -8.38
CA SER A 131 29.83 29.46 -9.24
C SER A 131 29.43 29.09 -10.66
N PHE A 132 28.89 30.06 -11.40
CA PHE A 132 28.71 29.97 -12.85
C PHE A 132 29.51 31.06 -13.55
N VAL A 133 29.82 30.79 -14.81
CA VAL A 133 30.37 31.74 -15.76
C VAL A 133 29.56 31.64 -17.05
N ASN A 134 29.09 32.78 -17.54
CA ASN A 134 28.39 32.95 -18.81
C ASN A 134 29.39 33.06 -19.97
N GLY A 135 28.91 32.90 -21.19
CA GLY A 135 29.71 32.97 -22.40
C GLY A 135 30.34 34.34 -22.64
N ASP A 136 29.78 35.41 -22.06
CA ASP A 136 30.35 36.76 -22.09
C ASP A 136 31.40 37.02 -21.00
N GLY A 137 31.70 36.03 -20.16
CA GLY A 137 32.66 36.12 -19.07
C GLY A 137 32.10 36.74 -17.78
N SER A 138 30.83 37.18 -17.76
CA SER A 138 30.12 37.46 -16.52
C SER A 138 29.92 36.18 -15.73
N GLY A 139 29.78 36.28 -14.41
CA GLY A 139 29.60 35.11 -13.56
C GLY A 139 29.06 35.50 -12.20
N GLY A 140 28.63 34.49 -11.45
CA GLY A 140 28.01 34.70 -10.15
C GLY A 140 28.17 33.49 -9.25
N ARG A 141 27.62 33.62 -8.04
CA ARG A 141 27.49 32.51 -7.09
C ARG A 141 26.13 31.87 -7.28
N MET A 142 26.08 30.56 -7.11
CA MET A 142 24.83 29.81 -7.04
C MET A 142 24.78 29.05 -5.72
N SER A 143 23.57 28.89 -5.20
CA SER A 143 23.28 27.94 -4.14
C SER A 143 22.26 26.94 -4.64
N TRP A 144 22.46 25.69 -4.25
CA TRP A 144 21.53 24.59 -4.40
C TRP A 144 21.07 24.17 -3.02
N ILE A 145 19.78 23.93 -2.88
CA ILE A 145 19.24 23.36 -1.65
C ILE A 145 18.30 22.22 -2.00
N ARG A 146 18.47 21.09 -1.30
CA ARG A 146 17.64 19.91 -1.47
C ARG A 146 16.17 20.21 -1.17
N GLU A 147 15.28 19.80 -2.08
CA GLU A 147 13.84 19.88 -1.82
C GLU A 147 13.43 18.95 -0.66
N PRO A 148 12.51 19.39 0.20
CA PRO A 148 11.99 18.57 1.28
C PRO A 148 11.29 17.34 0.70
N HIS A 149 11.67 16.16 1.18
CA HIS A 149 11.13 14.88 0.76
C HIS A 149 10.66 14.07 1.96
N LEU A 150 9.36 13.81 2.01
CA LEU A 150 8.74 12.99 3.04
C LEU A 150 8.75 11.51 2.63
N THR A 151 9.42 10.68 3.42
CA THR A 151 9.43 9.22 3.24
C THR A 151 8.52 8.56 4.27
N VAL A 152 7.61 7.72 3.79
CA VAL A 152 6.70 6.91 4.62
C VAL A 152 6.90 5.45 4.25
N ARG A 153 7.53 4.70 5.15
CA ARG A 153 7.73 3.25 5.02
C ARG A 153 6.87 2.51 6.02
N ARG A 154 6.29 1.39 5.60
CA ARG A 154 5.60 0.49 6.52
C ARG A 154 6.63 -0.45 7.13
N ASP A 155 6.73 -0.44 8.47
CA ASP A 155 7.68 -1.27 9.24
C ASP A 155 7.00 -2.53 9.81
N GLY A 156 5.68 -2.66 9.61
CA GLY A 156 4.89 -3.83 9.99
C GLY A 156 3.42 -3.59 9.72
N LEU A 157 2.58 -4.56 10.08
CA LEU A 157 1.14 -4.45 9.80
C LEU A 157 0.51 -3.23 10.47
N SER A 158 0.93 -2.92 11.70
CA SER A 158 0.42 -1.85 12.56
C SER A 158 1.44 -0.74 12.84
N ALA A 159 2.46 -0.57 12.00
CA ALA A 159 3.46 0.48 12.21
C ALA A 159 4.03 1.07 10.91
N TYR A 160 4.32 2.37 10.96
CA TYR A 160 5.00 3.13 9.92
C TYR A 160 6.20 3.86 10.50
N ARG A 161 7.26 3.94 9.70
CA ARG A 161 8.38 4.83 9.93
C ARG A 161 8.27 5.99 8.95
N VAL A 162 8.31 7.20 9.49
CA VAL A 162 8.15 8.43 8.74
C VAL A 162 9.34 9.32 9.01
N TRP A 163 10.02 9.78 7.98
CA TRP A 163 11.15 10.70 8.11
C TRP A 163 11.18 11.63 6.91
N SER A 164 11.79 12.79 7.10
CA SER A 164 12.00 13.76 6.03
C SER A 164 13.49 13.94 5.78
N THR A 165 13.86 14.10 4.51
CA THR A 165 15.16 14.62 4.08
C THR A 165 14.92 15.95 3.38
N GLY A 166 15.92 16.83 3.25
CA GLY A 166 15.69 18.18 2.73
C GLY A 166 15.37 19.17 3.84
N TYR A 167 16.32 20.07 4.07
CA TYR A 167 16.35 21.21 5.00
C TYR A 167 16.47 20.88 6.51
N GLU A 168 17.50 21.47 7.13
CA GLU A 168 17.85 21.32 8.57
C GLU A 168 16.81 21.92 9.53
N ASP A 169 15.89 22.74 9.01
CA ASP A 169 14.73 23.29 9.72
C ASP A 169 13.43 22.67 9.19
N SER A 170 13.36 21.34 9.24
CA SER A 170 12.36 20.48 8.57
C SER A 170 10.94 20.61 9.14
N GLY A 171 10.43 21.82 9.30
CA GLY A 171 9.00 22.05 9.44
C GLY A 171 8.33 21.33 10.60
N SER A 172 7.01 21.12 10.49
CA SER A 172 6.26 20.26 11.40
C SER A 172 5.69 19.05 10.66
N LEU A 173 6.00 17.85 11.15
CA LEU A 173 5.39 16.62 10.67
C LEU A 173 4.06 16.41 11.39
N SER A 174 2.99 16.26 10.64
CA SER A 174 1.66 15.89 11.14
C SER A 174 1.12 14.68 10.40
N PHE A 175 0.17 14.00 11.03
CA PHE A 175 -0.49 12.85 10.43
C PHE A 175 -1.94 12.73 10.89
N ALA A 176 -2.77 12.18 10.02
CA ALA A 176 -4.19 11.99 10.26
C ALA A 176 -4.69 10.70 9.63
N ALA A 177 -5.72 10.11 10.22
CA ALA A 177 -6.46 9.01 9.65
C ALA A 177 -7.91 9.44 9.40
N SER A 178 -8.45 9.11 8.22
CA SER A 178 -9.86 9.37 7.87
C SER A 178 -10.51 8.13 7.30
N LEU A 179 -11.75 7.85 7.71
CA LEU A 179 -12.53 6.72 7.22
C LEU A 179 -12.90 6.91 5.74
N ILE A 180 -12.55 5.94 4.89
CA ILE A 180 -12.97 5.89 3.49
C ILE A 180 -14.17 4.93 3.32
N ALA A 181 -14.17 3.80 4.03
CA ALA A 181 -15.22 2.79 3.93
C ALA A 181 -15.35 1.97 5.21
N GLY A 182 -16.55 1.44 5.49
CA GLY A 182 -16.82 0.66 6.71
C GLY A 182 -17.39 1.54 7.82
N VAL A 183 -17.17 1.14 9.08
CA VAL A 183 -17.75 1.82 10.25
C VAL A 183 -16.72 2.25 11.31
N ALA A 184 -15.48 1.74 11.23
CA ALA A 184 -14.43 2.04 12.19
C ALA A 184 -13.07 2.15 11.48
N SER A 185 -12.51 3.36 11.43
CA SER A 185 -11.16 3.57 10.88
C SER A 185 -10.11 3.25 11.94
N PRO A 186 -8.99 2.62 11.57
CA PRO A 186 -7.82 2.64 12.46
C PRO A 186 -7.33 4.08 12.68
N SER A 187 -6.75 4.34 13.85
CA SER A 187 -6.16 5.64 14.22
C SER A 187 -4.64 5.59 14.20
N LEU A 188 -4.00 6.75 14.07
CA LEU A 188 -2.55 6.90 14.14
C LEU A 188 -2.16 7.53 15.47
N GLU A 189 -1.07 7.05 16.05
CA GLU A 189 -0.45 7.64 17.24
C GLU A 189 1.08 7.62 17.10
N ASP A 190 1.75 8.55 17.78
CA ASP A 190 3.18 8.43 18.00
C ASP A 190 3.47 7.21 18.87
N ALA A 191 4.58 6.53 18.54
CA ALA A 191 5.10 5.43 19.32
C ALA A 191 6.61 5.59 19.53
N GLU A 192 7.11 4.97 20.58
CA GLU A 192 8.54 4.87 20.83
C GLU A 192 9.19 4.06 19.70
N ASP A 193 10.23 4.63 19.08
CA ASP A 193 10.95 3.96 18.01
C ASP A 193 11.94 2.95 18.61
N PRO A 194 11.85 1.63 18.28
CA PRO A 194 12.83 0.65 18.73
C PRO A 194 14.24 0.87 18.14
N SER A 195 14.36 1.69 17.10
CA SER A 195 15.62 2.07 16.47
C SER A 195 15.56 3.54 16.05
N PRO A 196 15.62 4.48 17.02
CA PRO A 196 15.38 5.90 16.77
C PRO A 196 16.34 6.45 15.73
N ARG A 197 15.80 7.19 14.77
CA ARG A 197 16.58 8.05 13.88
C ARG A 197 16.41 9.51 14.32
N PRO A 198 17.45 10.34 14.22
CA PRO A 198 17.36 11.75 14.60
C PRO A 198 16.24 12.53 13.88
N ASP A 199 15.90 12.10 12.67
CA ASP A 199 14.96 12.71 11.72
C ASP A 199 13.67 11.90 11.51
N GLY A 200 13.46 10.83 12.29
CA GLY A 200 12.38 9.87 12.09
C GLY A 200 11.36 9.83 13.24
N ARG A 201 10.09 9.68 12.89
CA ARG A 201 9.01 9.31 13.82
C ARG A 201 8.54 7.89 13.53
N TYR A 202 8.25 7.18 14.61
CA TYR A 202 7.63 5.87 14.55
C TYR A 202 6.14 6.02 14.88
N ILE A 203 5.30 5.72 13.90
CA ILE A 203 3.86 5.94 13.97
C ILE A 203 3.17 4.58 14.07
N ARG A 204 2.42 4.37 15.14
CA ARG A 204 1.63 3.15 15.33
C ARG A 204 0.23 3.34 14.78
N LEU A 205 -0.27 2.29 14.16
CA LEU A 205 -1.64 2.17 13.71
C LEU A 205 -2.43 1.35 14.74
N LEU A 206 -3.43 1.97 15.35
CA LEU A 206 -4.30 1.33 16.32
C LEU A 206 -5.62 0.93 15.70
N ALA A 207 -6.02 -0.32 15.90
CA ALA A 207 -7.39 -0.74 15.66
C ALA A 207 -8.31 -0.16 16.74
N HIS A 208 -9.56 0.14 16.37
CA HIS A 208 -10.54 0.61 17.34
C HIS A 208 -10.81 -0.45 18.43
N PRO A 209 -10.98 -0.04 19.69
CA PRO A 209 -11.12 -0.98 20.80
C PRO A 209 -12.30 -1.93 20.59
N ALA A 210 -12.09 -3.19 20.96
CA ALA A 210 -13.11 -4.22 20.86
C ALA A 210 -14.35 -3.82 21.67
N LYS A 211 -15.53 -4.04 21.07
CA LYS A 211 -16.80 -4.00 21.80
C LYS A 211 -17.27 -5.43 22.04
N LYS A 212 -18.12 -5.64 23.05
CA LYS A 212 -18.67 -6.98 23.36
C LYS A 212 -19.34 -7.65 22.15
N THR A 213 -19.94 -6.86 21.27
CA THR A 213 -20.52 -7.33 20.01
C THR A 213 -19.52 -7.08 18.87
N PRO A 214 -19.23 -8.07 18.02
CA PRO A 214 -18.42 -7.87 16.81
C PRO A 214 -19.00 -6.72 15.97
N GLN A 215 -18.24 -5.65 15.81
CA GLN A 215 -18.57 -4.56 14.89
C GLN A 215 -17.63 -4.63 13.71
N PRO A 216 -18.10 -4.42 12.46
CA PRO A 216 -17.20 -4.35 11.32
C PRO A 216 -16.12 -3.28 11.54
N GLY A 217 -14.94 -3.49 10.95
CA GLY A 217 -13.89 -2.48 10.91
C GLY A 217 -14.11 -1.46 9.79
N GLY A 218 -13.03 -1.08 9.13
CA GLY A 218 -13.08 -0.12 8.03
C GLY A 218 -11.74 0.09 7.35
N MET A 219 -11.78 0.76 6.20
CA MET A 219 -10.62 1.25 5.49
C MET A 219 -10.39 2.71 5.83
N ALA A 220 -9.16 3.06 6.21
CA ALA A 220 -8.73 4.43 6.40
C ALA A 220 -7.79 4.91 5.29
N ARG A 221 -7.89 6.20 4.97
CA ARG A 221 -6.82 6.99 4.37
C ARG A 221 -5.91 7.44 5.50
N LEU A 222 -4.63 7.14 5.39
CA LEU A 222 -3.59 7.68 6.26
C LEU A 222 -2.92 8.82 5.51
N GLN A 223 -2.88 10.00 6.10
CA GLN A 223 -2.23 11.18 5.54
C GLN A 223 -1.04 11.54 6.44
N PHE A 224 0.11 11.77 5.82
CA PHE A 224 1.33 12.24 6.45
C PHE A 224 1.71 13.54 5.74
N GLN A 225 1.94 14.60 6.51
CA GLN A 225 2.13 15.95 6.00
C GLN A 225 3.35 16.58 6.66
N LEU A 226 4.25 17.11 5.85
CA LEU A 226 5.40 17.89 6.28
C LEU A 226 5.13 19.36 5.91
N ASP A 227 4.84 20.18 6.91
CA ASP A 227 4.62 21.61 6.77
C ASP A 227 5.97 22.32 6.86
N THR A 228 6.50 22.77 5.74
CA THR A 228 7.85 23.37 5.66
C THR A 228 7.78 24.88 5.98
N ILE A 229 8.82 25.44 6.61
CA ILE A 229 8.76 26.81 7.17
C ILE A 229 8.48 27.86 6.07
N ASP A 230 9.09 27.71 4.90
CA ASP A 230 8.96 28.64 3.77
C ASP A 230 8.71 27.91 2.43
N GLY A 231 8.39 26.62 2.48
CA GLY A 231 8.29 25.77 1.29
C GLY A 231 6.88 25.23 1.03
N PRO A 232 6.72 24.40 -0.01
CA PRO A 232 5.47 23.72 -0.27
C PRO A 232 5.17 22.67 0.81
N LEU A 233 3.88 22.46 1.08
CA LEU A 233 3.40 21.31 1.85
C LEU A 233 3.73 20.02 1.10
N VAL A 234 4.44 19.10 1.75
CA VAL A 234 4.72 17.77 1.19
C VAL A 234 3.81 16.76 1.85
N ASP A 235 2.95 16.10 1.08
CA ASP A 235 2.03 15.08 1.58
C ASP A 235 2.30 13.68 1.01
N LYS A 236 2.03 12.67 1.83
CA LYS A 236 2.01 11.26 1.41
C LYS A 236 0.76 10.61 1.94
N THR A 237 0.15 9.77 1.11
CA THR A 237 -1.03 9.00 1.50
C THR A 237 -0.75 7.50 1.50
N ARG A 238 -1.35 6.80 2.46
CA ARG A 238 -1.40 5.34 2.54
C ARG A 238 -2.83 4.90 2.83
N ARG A 239 -3.07 3.60 2.73
CA ARG A 239 -4.34 2.98 3.11
C ARG A 239 -4.07 1.88 4.13
N ALA A 240 -4.98 1.72 5.09
CA ALA A 240 -4.93 0.61 6.02
C ALA A 240 -6.35 0.12 6.33
N ALA A 241 -6.51 -1.19 6.42
CA ALA A 241 -7.77 -1.81 6.79
C ALA A 241 -7.73 -2.31 8.23
N SER A 242 -8.83 -2.12 8.93
CA SER A 242 -9.15 -2.81 10.18
C SER A 242 -10.32 -3.77 9.93
N PHE A 243 -10.33 -4.89 10.63
CA PHE A 243 -11.36 -5.91 10.52
C PHE A 243 -11.92 -6.23 11.90
N GLY A 244 -13.24 -6.13 12.01
CA GLY A 244 -13.97 -6.62 13.16
C GLY A 244 -14.07 -8.13 13.11
N MET A 245 -13.61 -8.79 14.16
CA MET A 245 -13.56 -10.24 14.20
C MET A 245 -14.66 -10.83 15.06
N SER A 246 -15.22 -11.94 14.58
CA SER A 246 -15.93 -12.91 15.42
C SER A 246 -15.24 -14.27 15.35
N CYS A 247 -15.72 -15.20 16.17
CA CYS A 247 -15.33 -16.60 16.12
C CYS A 247 -16.50 -17.45 15.64
N TYR A 248 -16.21 -18.40 14.75
CA TYR A 248 -17.12 -19.47 14.40
C TYR A 248 -16.46 -20.84 14.58
N MET A 249 -17.30 -21.85 14.73
CA MET A 249 -16.92 -23.21 15.07
C MET A 249 -17.84 -24.20 14.37
N LEU A 250 -17.43 -25.47 14.27
CA LEU A 250 -18.37 -26.54 13.92
C LEU A 250 -19.20 -26.89 15.15
N ALA A 251 -20.52 -26.78 15.06
CA ALA A 251 -21.37 -27.10 16.21
C ALA A 251 -21.25 -28.59 16.56
N LEU A 252 -21.02 -28.92 17.83
CA LEU A 252 -21.01 -30.30 18.30
C LEU A 252 -22.33 -30.62 18.96
N GLU A 253 -23.00 -31.70 18.54
CA GLU A 253 -24.27 -32.12 19.15
C GLU A 253 -24.16 -32.31 20.67
N THR A 254 -23.03 -32.85 21.12
CA THR A 254 -22.74 -33.12 22.54
C THR A 254 -22.68 -31.86 23.40
N ASP A 255 -22.43 -30.68 22.83
CA ASP A 255 -22.40 -29.42 23.58
C ASP A 255 -23.78 -28.96 24.03
N TYR A 256 -24.84 -29.53 23.45
CA TYR A 256 -26.22 -29.12 23.69
C TYR A 256 -27.02 -30.16 24.49
N GLY A 257 -26.36 -31.23 24.94
CA GLY A 257 -26.94 -32.28 25.77
C GLY A 257 -27.62 -33.40 25.00
N THR A 258 -28.41 -34.22 25.69
CA THR A 258 -29.07 -35.40 25.11
C THR A 258 -30.60 -35.20 25.07
N PRO A 259 -31.22 -35.20 23.88
CA PRO A 259 -32.67 -35.07 23.75
C PRO A 259 -33.41 -36.35 24.20
N PRO A 260 -34.67 -36.24 24.66
CA PRO A 260 -35.39 -35.00 24.94
C PRO A 260 -35.09 -34.40 26.32
N LEU A 261 -34.38 -35.13 27.20
CA LEU A 261 -34.41 -34.90 28.65
C LEU A 261 -33.39 -33.90 29.18
N SER A 262 -32.31 -33.61 28.43
CA SER A 262 -31.16 -32.82 28.93
C SER A 262 -30.68 -31.75 27.95
N CYS A 263 -31.58 -31.21 27.13
CA CYS A 263 -31.23 -30.17 26.17
C CYS A 263 -30.88 -28.85 26.85
N THR A 264 -29.66 -28.36 26.61
CA THR A 264 -29.21 -27.05 27.09
C THR A 264 -29.85 -25.95 26.26
N SER A 265 -30.39 -24.91 26.91
CA SER A 265 -30.96 -23.76 26.22
C SER A 265 -29.86 -22.81 25.69
N THR A 266 -30.09 -22.17 24.55
CA THR A 266 -29.23 -21.11 24.02
C THR A 266 -30.05 -19.94 23.49
N ARG A 267 -29.45 -18.75 23.45
CA ARG A 267 -30.07 -17.55 22.90
C ARG A 267 -29.30 -17.05 21.69
N ILE A 268 -29.93 -17.06 20.51
CA ILE A 268 -29.37 -16.56 19.26
C ILE A 268 -30.27 -15.44 18.76
N HIS A 269 -29.70 -14.25 18.53
CA HIS A 269 -30.43 -13.05 18.08
C HIS A 269 -31.69 -12.72 18.92
N GLY A 270 -31.62 -12.93 20.24
CA GLY A 270 -32.72 -12.67 21.15
C GLY A 270 -33.75 -13.80 21.28
N VAL A 271 -33.71 -14.80 20.40
CA VAL A 271 -34.59 -15.97 20.43
C VAL A 271 -33.97 -17.05 21.30
N VAL A 272 -34.75 -17.58 22.24
CA VAL A 272 -34.36 -18.71 23.08
C VAL A 272 -34.75 -20.01 22.38
N TYR A 273 -33.78 -20.92 22.25
CA TYR A 273 -33.97 -22.25 21.70
C TYR A 273 -33.80 -23.26 22.83
N ASP A 274 -34.88 -23.95 23.18
CA ASP A 274 -34.95 -24.95 24.24
C ASP A 274 -35.72 -26.20 23.80
N GLY A 275 -35.56 -27.28 24.58
CA GLY A 275 -36.20 -28.56 24.31
C GLY A 275 -35.67 -29.29 23.08
N ALA A 276 -36.45 -30.25 22.60
CA ALA A 276 -36.10 -31.12 21.48
C ALA A 276 -37.07 -30.98 20.30
N GLU A 277 -36.60 -31.35 19.12
CA GLU A 277 -37.35 -31.36 17.87
C GLU A 277 -37.07 -32.64 17.09
N ARG A 278 -38.13 -33.19 16.46
CA ARG A 278 -38.08 -34.43 15.69
C ARG A 278 -37.98 -34.11 14.20
N ASP A 279 -37.07 -34.82 13.55
CA ASP A 279 -36.81 -34.77 12.12
C ASP A 279 -36.61 -33.35 11.53
N PRO A 280 -35.82 -32.45 12.18
CA PRO A 280 -35.70 -31.06 11.78
C PRO A 280 -34.99 -30.91 10.42
N TYR A 281 -35.57 -30.13 9.52
CA TYR A 281 -34.95 -29.72 8.25
C TYR A 281 -34.40 -30.88 7.40
N GLY A 282 -35.02 -32.07 7.47
CA GLY A 282 -34.61 -33.26 6.73
C GLY A 282 -33.58 -34.16 7.44
N LEU A 283 -33.08 -33.76 8.60
CA LEU A 283 -32.21 -34.59 9.44
C LEU A 283 -33.06 -35.56 10.26
N ARG A 284 -32.90 -36.87 10.05
CA ARG A 284 -33.70 -37.89 10.76
C ARG A 284 -33.23 -38.09 12.19
N GLY A 285 -34.14 -38.04 13.17
CA GLY A 285 -33.86 -38.26 14.57
C GLY A 285 -34.55 -37.27 15.50
N LEU A 286 -34.12 -37.27 16.76
CA LEU A 286 -34.56 -36.31 17.76
C LEU A 286 -33.34 -35.50 18.20
N TYR A 287 -33.41 -34.17 18.11
CA TYR A 287 -32.28 -33.26 18.35
C TYR A 287 -32.67 -32.14 19.29
N CYS A 288 -31.71 -31.60 20.04
CA CYS A 288 -31.95 -30.39 20.83
C CYS A 288 -32.13 -29.18 19.90
N ARG A 289 -33.16 -28.35 20.12
CA ARG A 289 -33.43 -27.17 19.28
C ARG A 289 -32.27 -26.17 19.28
N SER A 290 -31.56 -26.07 20.40
CA SER A 290 -30.36 -25.25 20.55
C SER A 290 -29.20 -25.72 19.66
N PHE A 291 -29.05 -27.03 19.50
CA PHE A 291 -28.09 -27.61 18.55
C PHE A 291 -28.47 -27.24 17.12
N ILE A 292 -29.72 -27.49 16.71
CA ILE A 292 -30.21 -27.17 15.35
C ILE A 292 -30.05 -25.68 15.04
N ALA A 293 -30.37 -24.80 15.99
CA ALA A 293 -30.18 -23.37 15.83
C ALA A 293 -28.70 -22.98 15.63
N ASN A 294 -27.77 -23.67 16.31
CA ASN A 294 -26.34 -23.47 16.08
C ASN A 294 -25.86 -24.06 14.76
N VAL A 295 -26.38 -25.21 14.29
CA VAL A 295 -26.08 -25.70 12.95
C VAL A 295 -26.44 -24.65 11.90
N LYS A 296 -27.60 -24.00 12.05
CA LYS A 296 -28.03 -22.90 11.15
C LYS A 296 -27.13 -21.67 11.24
N LEU A 297 -26.66 -21.33 12.44
CA LEU A 297 -25.80 -20.17 12.67
C LEU A 297 -24.38 -20.38 12.13
N GLN A 298 -23.79 -21.55 12.41
CA GLN A 298 -22.40 -21.89 12.07
C GLN A 298 -22.25 -22.45 10.65
N GLY A 299 -23.35 -22.92 10.05
CA GLY A 299 -23.39 -23.51 8.71
C GLY A 299 -23.09 -25.01 8.68
N SER A 300 -22.30 -25.54 9.62
CA SER A 300 -21.98 -26.98 9.68
C SER A 300 -21.85 -27.48 11.12
N ALA A 301 -21.99 -28.79 11.31
CA ALA A 301 -21.94 -29.43 12.61
C ALA A 301 -21.45 -30.88 12.56
N ARG A 302 -21.12 -31.44 13.72
CA ARG A 302 -20.81 -32.85 13.93
C ARG A 302 -21.84 -33.47 14.88
N LEU A 303 -22.42 -34.57 14.46
CA LEU A 303 -23.39 -35.35 15.22
C LEU A 303 -22.70 -36.26 16.25
N GLY A 304 -23.47 -36.77 17.21
CA GLY A 304 -22.99 -37.71 18.23
C GLY A 304 -22.49 -39.05 17.67
N ASP A 305 -22.94 -39.43 16.47
CA ASP A 305 -22.43 -40.59 15.73
C ASP A 305 -21.09 -40.33 15.00
N GLY A 306 -20.56 -39.10 15.11
CA GLY A 306 -19.32 -38.66 14.50
C GLY A 306 -19.46 -38.14 13.06
N SER A 307 -20.63 -38.29 12.43
CA SER A 307 -20.87 -37.78 11.07
C SER A 307 -21.06 -36.27 11.03
N PHE A 308 -20.72 -35.66 9.89
CA PHE A 308 -20.87 -34.23 9.68
C PHE A 308 -22.17 -33.91 8.97
N VAL A 309 -22.72 -32.73 9.24
CA VAL A 309 -23.88 -32.18 8.54
C VAL A 309 -23.62 -30.74 8.11
N HIS A 310 -24.24 -30.34 7.00
CA HIS A 310 -24.24 -28.97 6.50
C HIS A 310 -25.66 -28.40 6.47
N TYR A 311 -25.80 -27.12 6.78
CA TYR A 311 -27.03 -26.36 6.62
C TYR A 311 -26.99 -25.55 5.32
N GLU A 312 -27.94 -25.83 4.44
CA GLU A 312 -28.25 -25.01 3.28
C GLU A 312 -29.43 -24.09 3.62
N GLY A 313 -29.26 -22.79 3.43
CA GLY A 313 -30.31 -21.81 3.79
C GLY A 313 -31.44 -21.69 2.76
N LYS A 314 -31.23 -22.18 1.53
CA LYS A 314 -32.20 -22.10 0.43
C LYS A 314 -32.07 -23.31 -0.50
N PRO A 315 -32.95 -24.32 -0.41
CA PRO A 315 -34.02 -24.46 0.60
C PRO A 315 -33.43 -24.68 2.00
N GLU A 316 -34.18 -24.36 3.06
CA GLU A 316 -33.75 -24.67 4.43
C GLU A 316 -33.66 -26.18 4.63
N ARG A 317 -32.44 -26.72 4.64
CA ARG A 317 -32.20 -28.16 4.75
C ARG A 317 -30.90 -28.44 5.49
N ILE A 318 -30.89 -29.49 6.29
CA ILE A 318 -29.70 -30.09 6.89
C ILE A 318 -29.47 -31.46 6.24
N PHE A 319 -28.25 -31.71 5.75
CA PHE A 319 -27.89 -32.99 5.13
C PHE A 319 -26.49 -33.44 5.54
N LYS A 320 -26.25 -34.75 5.51
CA LYS A 320 -24.95 -35.34 5.86
C LYS A 320 -23.92 -35.03 4.79
N ILE A 321 -22.70 -34.73 5.22
CA ILE A 321 -21.52 -34.48 4.39
C ILE A 321 -20.37 -35.37 4.86
N GLU A 322 -19.39 -35.59 4.00
CA GLU A 322 -18.18 -36.34 4.36
C GLU A 322 -17.27 -35.52 5.29
N GLN A 323 -17.10 -34.23 5.00
CA GLN A 323 -16.33 -33.30 5.80
C GLN A 323 -16.80 -31.86 5.56
N PRO A 324 -16.64 -30.96 6.53
CA PRO A 324 -16.91 -29.54 6.35
C PRO A 324 -15.80 -28.88 5.54
N LEU A 325 -16.21 -28.12 4.52
CA LEU A 325 -15.33 -27.38 3.63
C LEU A 325 -15.67 -25.89 3.68
N ALA A 326 -14.67 -25.06 3.47
CA ALA A 326 -14.85 -23.63 3.22
C ALA A 326 -15.65 -23.42 1.92
N ALA A 327 -16.16 -22.21 1.73
CA ALA A 327 -16.91 -21.82 0.54
C ALA A 327 -16.17 -22.01 -0.81
N ASP A 328 -14.85 -22.19 -0.82
CA ASP A 328 -14.08 -22.51 -2.02
C ASP A 328 -13.78 -24.01 -2.21
N GLY A 329 -14.25 -24.88 -1.30
CA GLY A 329 -14.06 -26.32 -1.34
C GLY A 329 -12.80 -26.84 -0.63
N THR A 330 -12.01 -25.95 -0.01
CA THR A 330 -10.84 -26.37 0.77
C THR A 330 -11.22 -26.72 2.22
N ALA A 331 -10.38 -27.50 2.91
CA ALA A 331 -10.61 -27.87 4.29
C ALA A 331 -10.51 -26.66 5.23
N LEU A 332 -11.34 -26.64 6.27
CA LEU A 332 -11.26 -25.66 7.34
C LEU A 332 -10.02 -25.94 8.22
N VAL A 333 -9.23 -24.92 8.51
CA VAL A 333 -8.05 -25.01 9.38
C VAL A 333 -8.22 -24.07 10.57
N ALA A 334 -8.28 -24.62 11.78
CA ALA A 334 -8.49 -23.85 12.99
C ALA A 334 -7.39 -22.78 13.18
N GLY A 335 -7.78 -21.57 13.53
CA GLY A 335 -6.90 -20.41 13.68
C GLY A 335 -6.35 -19.86 12.35
N ARG A 336 -6.73 -20.42 11.20
CA ARG A 336 -6.17 -20.06 9.88
C ARG A 336 -7.23 -19.77 8.83
N THR A 337 -8.39 -20.42 8.88
CA THR A 337 -9.48 -20.17 7.94
C THR A 337 -10.35 -19.03 8.43
N VAL A 338 -10.64 -18.08 7.54
CA VAL A 338 -11.57 -17.00 7.85
C VAL A 338 -12.71 -16.87 6.84
N ALA A 339 -13.92 -16.67 7.37
CA ALA A 339 -15.07 -16.27 6.58
C ALA A 339 -15.07 -14.75 6.37
N ARG A 340 -15.35 -14.32 5.14
CA ARG A 340 -15.23 -12.90 4.74
C ARG A 340 -16.36 -12.42 3.84
N ASP A 341 -16.52 -11.10 3.74
CA ASP A 341 -17.33 -10.48 2.70
C ASP A 341 -16.56 -10.42 1.36
N PRO A 342 -17.05 -11.08 0.27
CA PRO A 342 -16.40 -11.04 -1.05
C PRO A 342 -16.31 -9.65 -1.66
N LYS A 343 -17.09 -8.68 -1.18
CA LYS A 343 -17.03 -7.30 -1.65
C LYS A 343 -15.84 -6.53 -1.08
N VAL A 344 -15.31 -6.95 0.07
CA VAL A 344 -14.18 -6.32 0.76
C VAL A 344 -12.88 -7.07 0.51
N VAL A 345 -12.85 -8.39 0.73
CA VAL A 345 -11.70 -9.22 0.37
C VAL A 345 -12.09 -10.02 -0.87
N ARG A 346 -11.68 -9.52 -2.04
CA ARG A 346 -12.07 -10.05 -3.35
C ARG A 346 -11.20 -11.24 -3.73
N GLY A 347 -11.77 -12.19 -4.46
CA GLY A 347 -11.09 -13.43 -4.86
C GLY A 347 -11.47 -14.62 -3.98
N ARG A 348 -10.95 -15.79 -4.31
CA ARG A 348 -11.03 -17.02 -3.50
C ARG A 348 -9.64 -17.29 -2.94
N ASN A 349 -9.56 -17.94 -1.78
CA ASN A 349 -8.28 -18.34 -1.18
C ASN A 349 -7.28 -17.18 -1.02
N VAL A 350 -7.74 -16.03 -0.52
CA VAL A 350 -6.89 -14.84 -0.37
C VAL A 350 -6.05 -14.98 0.89
N ALA A 351 -4.73 -14.96 0.75
CA ALA A 351 -3.83 -14.88 1.90
C ALA A 351 -3.93 -13.49 2.54
N MET A 352 -4.04 -13.46 3.87
CA MET A 352 -4.10 -12.23 4.66
C MET A 352 -3.22 -12.36 5.89
N THR A 353 -2.72 -11.24 6.39
CA THR A 353 -2.07 -11.16 7.70
C THR A 353 -2.91 -10.27 8.60
N LEU A 354 -3.21 -10.73 9.81
CA LEU A 354 -3.99 -10.01 10.82
C LEU A 354 -3.14 -9.77 12.07
N ASP A 355 -3.18 -8.54 12.60
CA ASP A 355 -2.35 -8.16 13.74
C ASP A 355 -2.71 -8.99 14.97
N GLY A 356 -1.73 -9.58 15.65
CA GLY A 356 -1.95 -10.46 16.81
C GLY A 356 -2.48 -11.88 16.52
N ILE A 357 -2.84 -12.20 15.27
CA ILE A 357 -3.22 -13.57 14.84
C ILE A 357 -2.17 -14.17 13.91
N GLY A 358 -1.58 -13.36 13.03
CA GLY A 358 -0.66 -13.80 11.98
C GLY A 358 -1.37 -14.09 10.67
N ASP A 359 -0.80 -14.98 9.86
CA ASP A 359 -1.35 -15.28 8.54
C ASP A 359 -2.62 -16.12 8.62
N VAL A 360 -3.58 -15.82 7.76
CA VAL A 360 -4.86 -16.51 7.61
C VAL A 360 -5.23 -16.59 6.13
N VAL A 361 -6.25 -17.38 5.83
CA VAL A 361 -6.77 -17.59 4.49
C VAL A 361 -8.24 -17.21 4.47
N ALA A 362 -8.57 -16.23 3.63
CA ALA A 362 -9.92 -15.76 3.36
C ALA A 362 -10.58 -16.61 2.26
N ASN A 363 -10.85 -17.88 2.59
CA ASN A 363 -11.45 -18.87 1.70
C ASN A 363 -12.94 -19.15 2.00
N ASP A 364 -13.46 -18.74 3.16
CA ASP A 364 -14.82 -19.05 3.57
C ASP A 364 -15.79 -17.86 3.49
N ARG A 365 -17.10 -18.11 3.66
CA ARG A 365 -18.18 -17.11 3.57
C ARG A 365 -19.29 -17.39 4.56
N GLY A 366 -19.89 -16.32 5.08
CA GLY A 366 -21.10 -16.39 5.89
C GLY A 366 -22.14 -15.37 5.45
N GLY A 367 -23.42 -15.73 5.55
CA GLY A 367 -24.53 -14.83 5.23
C GLY A 367 -24.49 -13.53 6.05
N ALA A 368 -24.13 -13.65 7.33
CA ALA A 368 -24.01 -12.54 8.28
C ALA A 368 -22.66 -11.81 8.24
N ILE A 369 -21.68 -12.33 7.48
CA ILE A 369 -20.36 -11.70 7.36
C ILE A 369 -20.42 -10.69 6.21
N LYS A 370 -20.36 -9.42 6.58
CA LYS A 370 -20.59 -8.26 5.70
C LYS A 370 -19.64 -7.11 6.05
N GLY A 371 -19.21 -6.38 5.03
CA GLY A 371 -18.26 -5.28 5.15
C GLY A 371 -16.90 -5.77 5.66
N TYR A 372 -16.23 -4.93 6.45
CA TYR A 372 -14.94 -5.21 7.09
C TYR A 372 -15.11 -6.10 8.33
N ARG A 373 -15.94 -7.14 8.22
CA ARG A 373 -16.11 -8.17 9.23
C ARG A 373 -15.48 -9.46 8.73
N ILE A 374 -14.77 -10.14 9.63
CA ILE A 374 -14.16 -11.44 9.40
C ILE A 374 -14.62 -12.36 10.53
N ASP A 375 -14.83 -13.64 10.21
CA ASP A 375 -15.09 -14.68 11.21
C ASP A 375 -13.93 -15.66 11.20
N LEU A 376 -13.29 -15.90 12.35
CA LEU A 376 -12.18 -16.86 12.44
C LEU A 376 -12.71 -18.23 12.83
N TYR A 377 -12.35 -19.24 12.05
CA TYR A 377 -12.65 -20.62 12.37
C TYR A 377 -11.72 -21.10 13.47
N ASN A 378 -12.24 -21.45 14.64
CA ASN A 378 -11.40 -21.91 15.78
C ASN A 378 -11.51 -23.40 16.09
N GLY A 379 -12.22 -24.18 15.26
CA GLY A 379 -12.31 -25.64 15.42
C GLY A 379 -13.73 -26.12 15.75
N GLU A 380 -13.81 -27.18 16.54
CA GLU A 380 -15.06 -27.86 16.87
C GLU A 380 -15.56 -27.48 18.27
N GLY A 381 -16.87 -27.24 18.38
CA GLY A 381 -17.59 -27.07 19.62
C GLY A 381 -17.51 -25.67 20.23
N ALA A 382 -18.40 -25.43 21.20
CA ALA A 382 -18.52 -24.16 21.90
C ALA A 382 -17.25 -23.78 22.67
N ALA A 383 -16.41 -24.76 23.04
CA ALA A 383 -15.12 -24.52 23.69
C ALA A 383 -14.16 -23.74 22.79
N ALA A 384 -14.18 -23.95 21.47
CA ALA A 384 -13.32 -23.28 20.51
C ALA A 384 -13.50 -21.75 20.46
N CYS A 385 -14.72 -21.28 20.74
CA CYS A 385 -15.05 -19.85 20.75
C CYS A 385 -15.28 -19.28 22.17
N ARG A 386 -15.07 -20.09 23.22
CA ARG A 386 -15.33 -19.65 24.59
C ARG A 386 -14.38 -18.53 24.98
N GLY A 387 -14.94 -17.39 25.38
CA GLY A 387 -14.16 -16.23 25.80
C GLY A 387 -13.48 -15.46 24.66
N TYR A 388 -13.82 -15.75 23.40
CA TYR A 388 -13.27 -14.99 22.28
C TYR A 388 -13.66 -13.52 22.38
N ALA A 389 -12.66 -12.63 22.37
CA ALA A 389 -12.83 -11.21 22.71
C ALA A 389 -13.52 -10.37 21.63
N ASN A 390 -13.74 -10.95 20.43
CA ASN A 390 -14.24 -10.24 19.25
C ASN A 390 -13.44 -8.96 18.92
N PRO A 391 -12.11 -9.07 18.74
CA PRO A 391 -11.27 -7.91 18.56
C PRO A 391 -11.53 -7.20 17.22
N THR A 392 -11.13 -5.94 17.14
CA THR A 392 -10.87 -5.29 15.86
C THR A 392 -9.37 -5.34 15.64
N LEU A 393 -8.91 -5.84 14.51
CA LEU A 393 -7.48 -5.99 14.21
C LEU A 393 -7.12 -5.26 12.91
N ILE A 394 -5.88 -4.78 12.81
CA ILE A 394 -5.37 -4.32 11.51
C ILE A 394 -5.14 -5.55 10.63
N GLY A 395 -5.47 -5.43 9.35
CA GLY A 395 -5.27 -6.51 8.38
C GLY A 395 -4.74 -6.00 7.05
N ALA A 396 -4.02 -6.87 6.35
CA ALA A 396 -3.55 -6.66 4.99
C ALA A 396 -3.72 -7.94 4.19
N CYS A 397 -3.94 -7.79 2.88
CA CYS A 397 -3.96 -8.89 1.94
C CYS A 397 -2.57 -9.09 1.36
N ALA A 398 -2.19 -10.31 1.01
CA ALA A 398 -0.91 -10.55 0.34
C ALA A 398 -0.88 -9.84 -1.03
N ASP A 399 -1.97 -9.98 -1.79
CA ASP A 399 -2.19 -9.22 -3.02
C ASP A 399 -2.88 -7.90 -2.69
N THR A 400 -2.30 -6.77 -3.12
CA THR A 400 -2.87 -5.45 -2.85
C THR A 400 -4.22 -5.29 -3.55
N GLN A 401 -5.26 -4.97 -2.77
CA GLN A 401 -6.60 -4.65 -3.27
C GLN A 401 -7.02 -3.26 -2.78
N GLU A 402 -7.88 -2.57 -3.53
CA GLU A 402 -8.41 -1.26 -3.09
C GLU A 402 -9.13 -1.32 -1.73
N THR A 403 -9.77 -2.45 -1.45
CA THR A 403 -10.60 -2.72 -0.27
C THR A 403 -9.87 -3.52 0.81
N CYS A 404 -8.63 -3.92 0.56
CA CYS A 404 -7.74 -4.60 1.49
C CYS A 404 -6.30 -4.34 1.05
N PRO A 405 -5.60 -3.37 1.65
CA PRO A 405 -4.29 -2.97 1.17
C PRO A 405 -3.28 -4.10 1.38
N GLY A 406 -2.22 -4.09 0.55
CA GLY A 406 -1.08 -5.01 0.66
C GLY A 406 -0.35 -4.89 1.99
N VAL A 407 0.53 -5.86 2.30
CA VAL A 407 1.51 -5.75 3.39
C VAL A 407 2.55 -4.70 3.05
#